data_AF-A0A5R8ZKX2-F1
#
_entry.id   AF-A0A5R8ZKX2-F1
#
_cell.length_a   1.000
_cell.length_b   1.000
_cell.length_c   1.000
_cell.angle_alpha   90.00
_cell.angle_beta   90.00
_cell.angle_gamma   90.00
#
_symmetry.space_group_name_H-M   'P 1'
#
loop_
_entity.id
_entity.type
_entity.pdbx_description
1 polymer ?
#
loop_
_entity_poly.entity_id
_entity_poly.type
_entity_poly.pdbx_seq_one_letter_code
_entity_poly.pdbx_strand_id
1 'polypeptide(L)'
;MLDPVGDVRDVVAGWAGRPLTFTRITGGLSHHVARIDSADGERWILRVLDPRITEAGLGIPLDQEIANTVAAAAAGVGPRVVHVLPGALVLEYVEGVTLDVPAVAARIEEVAAACRRLHAGPRFGNDFSIFRTLRDYLARCRAHDLALPAGFEDVLPLAYEIEAALARRPLPSVPCHNDLICGNLIATGDGVRIVDYQLSGNNDPCFELGDIAAEAGFDPGQVVRLTRAYFGDDEHVPRVRLNLIMANLTWTLWFVVHQGLVRSGAMPGFDYSAEAAGKFAQAVRDLGDPSFGRLLDGVRKPRTG
;
A
#
# COMPACT_ATOMS: atom_id res chain seq x y z
N MET A 1 -21.70 -12.96 19.24
CA MET A 1 -20.76 -11.99 18.67
C MET A 1 -21.60 -11.09 17.79
N LEU A 2 -21.72 -9.79 18.11
CA LEU A 2 -22.45 -8.83 17.29
C LEU A 2 -21.89 -8.88 15.86
N ASP A 3 -22.75 -8.90 14.84
CA ASP A 3 -22.32 -8.73 13.45
C ASP A 3 -21.84 -7.27 13.32
N PRO A 4 -20.52 -6.99 13.27
CA PRO A 4 -20.01 -5.62 13.26
C PRO A 4 -20.50 -4.84 12.03
N VAL A 5 -20.93 -5.55 10.99
CA VAL A 5 -21.46 -4.97 9.76
C VAL A 5 -22.95 -4.63 9.89
N GLY A 6 -23.71 -5.39 10.69
CA GLY A 6 -25.14 -5.17 10.92
C GLY A 6 -25.40 -3.86 11.67
N ASP A 7 -24.74 -3.67 12.81
CA ASP A 7 -24.93 -2.49 13.68
C ASP A 7 -24.52 -1.18 12.98
N VAL A 8 -23.51 -1.23 12.09
CA VAL A 8 -23.04 -0.04 11.36
C VAL A 8 -24.01 0.38 10.25
N ARG A 9 -24.72 -0.56 9.61
CA ARG A 9 -25.67 -0.23 8.53
C ARG A 9 -26.83 0.63 9.00
N ASP A 10 -27.36 0.33 10.18
CA ASP A 10 -28.46 1.09 10.76
C ASP A 10 -28.01 2.51 11.13
N VAL A 11 -26.79 2.65 11.65
CA VAL A 11 -26.20 3.97 11.94
C VAL A 11 -25.99 4.78 10.66
N VAL A 12 -25.49 4.16 9.60
CA VAL A 12 -25.31 4.82 8.28
C VAL A 12 -26.66 5.19 7.67
N ALA A 13 -27.68 4.33 7.76
CA ALA A 13 -29.03 4.63 7.28
C ALA A 13 -29.67 5.81 8.04
N GLY A 14 -29.50 5.85 9.37
CA GLY A 14 -29.91 6.97 10.19
C GLY A 14 -29.21 8.27 9.83
N TRP A 15 -27.89 8.22 9.59
CA TRP A 15 -27.11 9.37 9.12
C TRP A 15 -27.58 9.87 7.74
N ALA A 16 -27.79 8.97 6.78
CA ALA A 16 -28.23 9.33 5.43
C ALA A 16 -29.68 9.84 5.39
N GLY A 17 -30.48 9.49 6.41
CA GLY A 17 -31.88 9.89 6.55
C GLY A 17 -32.80 9.30 5.46
N ARG A 18 -32.37 8.24 4.78
CA ARG A 18 -33.05 7.68 3.61
C ARG A 18 -32.77 6.18 3.43
N PRO A 19 -33.59 5.45 2.63
CA PRO A 19 -33.32 4.06 2.31
C PRO A 19 -32.01 3.89 1.54
N LEU A 20 -31.22 2.89 1.93
CA LEU A 20 -29.92 2.57 1.33
C LEU A 20 -29.86 1.10 0.91
N THR A 21 -29.12 0.82 -0.16
CA THR A 21 -28.71 -0.53 -0.54
C THR A 21 -27.21 -0.67 -0.34
N PHE A 22 -26.80 -1.78 0.30
CA PHE A 22 -25.40 -2.08 0.58
C PHE A 22 -24.96 -3.25 -0.29
N THR A 23 -23.98 -3.01 -1.16
CA THR A 23 -23.37 -4.05 -2.01
C THR A 23 -21.96 -4.31 -1.50
N ARG A 24 -21.68 -5.53 -1.02
CA ARG A 24 -20.33 -5.90 -0.58
C ARG A 24 -19.35 -5.77 -1.75
N ILE A 25 -18.25 -5.08 -1.52
CA ILE A 25 -17.12 -5.08 -2.46
C ILE A 25 -16.21 -6.24 -2.06
N THR A 26 -15.93 -7.11 -3.02
CA THR A 26 -14.97 -8.20 -2.87
C THR A 26 -13.57 -7.69 -3.24
N GLY A 27 -12.57 -7.96 -2.41
CA GLY A 27 -11.25 -7.35 -2.50
C GLY A 27 -10.96 -6.51 -1.25
N GLY A 28 -9.70 -6.48 -0.82
CA GLY A 28 -9.28 -5.95 0.48
C GLY A 28 -9.17 -7.06 1.54
N LEU A 29 -7.97 -7.23 2.08
CA LEU A 29 -7.64 -8.32 3.02
C LEU A 29 -7.81 -7.91 4.49
N SER A 30 -8.00 -6.62 4.75
CA SER A 30 -7.97 -6.05 6.10
C SER A 30 -9.36 -5.72 6.65
N HIS A 31 -10.24 -5.14 5.84
CA HIS A 31 -11.47 -4.50 6.30
C HIS A 31 -12.68 -4.88 5.45
N HIS A 32 -13.88 -4.78 6.03
CA HIS A 32 -15.11 -5.01 5.29
C HIS A 32 -15.49 -3.75 4.52
N VAL A 33 -15.50 -3.85 3.19
CA VAL A 33 -15.86 -2.74 2.30
C VAL A 33 -17.20 -3.01 1.62
N ALA A 34 -18.08 -2.01 1.59
CA ALA A 34 -19.34 -2.06 0.87
C ALA A 34 -19.60 -0.75 0.13
N ARG A 35 -20.14 -0.84 -1.09
CA ARG A 35 -20.75 0.29 -1.76
C ARG A 35 -22.12 0.55 -1.15
N ILE A 36 -22.41 1.81 -0.89
CA ILE A 36 -23.72 2.30 -0.48
C ILE A 36 -24.34 2.97 -1.69
N ASP A 37 -25.56 2.56 -2.05
CA ASP A 37 -26.38 3.21 -3.07
C ASP A 37 -27.63 3.79 -2.41
N SER A 38 -27.90 5.08 -2.63
CA SER A 38 -29.14 5.74 -2.22
C SER A 38 -30.19 5.73 -3.34
N ALA A 39 -31.46 5.88 -2.97
CA ALA A 39 -32.57 5.92 -3.93
C ALA A 39 -32.51 7.12 -4.90
N ASP A 40 -31.86 8.21 -4.51
CA ASP A 40 -31.69 9.44 -5.30
C ASP A 40 -30.39 9.46 -6.12
N GLY A 41 -29.64 8.35 -6.12
CA GLY A 41 -28.49 8.14 -7.00
C GLY A 41 -27.14 8.55 -6.42
N GLU A 42 -27.09 9.06 -5.19
CA GLU A 42 -25.82 9.27 -4.48
C GLU A 42 -25.20 7.92 -4.07
N ARG A 43 -23.86 7.85 -4.14
CA ARG A 43 -23.09 6.66 -3.81
C ARG A 43 -21.96 6.97 -2.84
N TRP A 44 -21.70 6.03 -1.94
CA TRP A 44 -20.59 6.10 -0.98
C TRP A 44 -19.90 4.75 -0.84
N ILE A 45 -18.75 4.76 -0.17
CA ILE A 45 -18.09 3.55 0.30
C ILE A 45 -18.17 3.51 1.82
N LEU A 46 -18.73 2.43 2.35
CA LEU A 46 -18.62 2.06 3.76
C LEU A 46 -17.39 1.19 3.95
N ARG A 47 -16.54 1.55 4.90
CA ARG A 47 -15.43 0.74 5.36
C ARG A 47 -15.59 0.45 6.84
N VAL A 48 -15.92 -0.80 7.17
CA VAL A 48 -16.01 -1.28 8.55
C VAL A 48 -14.67 -1.89 8.94
N LEU A 49 -14.08 -1.34 9.98
CA LEU A 49 -12.71 -1.61 10.35
C LEU A 49 -12.64 -2.82 11.27
N ASP A 50 -11.66 -3.67 10.99
CA ASP A 50 -11.38 -4.83 11.81
C ASP A 50 -10.27 -4.49 12.81
N PRO A 51 -10.57 -4.37 14.12
CA PRO A 51 -9.57 -3.99 15.12
C PRO A 51 -8.39 -4.97 15.17
N ARG A 52 -8.60 -6.23 14.75
CA ARG A 52 -7.55 -7.26 14.69
C ARG A 52 -6.40 -6.86 13.77
N ILE A 53 -6.64 -6.03 12.76
CA ILE A 53 -5.59 -5.56 11.82
C ILE A 53 -4.61 -4.66 12.55
N THR A 54 -5.11 -3.65 13.27
CA THR A 54 -4.27 -2.74 14.05
C THR A 54 -3.61 -3.47 15.23
N GLU A 55 -4.33 -4.39 15.90
CA GLU A 55 -3.77 -5.23 16.96
C GLU A 55 -2.62 -6.14 16.45
N ALA A 56 -2.77 -6.69 15.25
CA ALA A 56 -1.72 -7.44 14.56
C ALA A 56 -0.59 -6.55 14.02
N GLY A 57 -0.73 -5.21 14.09
CA GLY A 57 0.26 -4.24 13.63
C GLY A 57 0.37 -4.10 12.11
N LEU A 58 -0.70 -4.41 11.38
CA LEU A 58 -0.73 -4.44 9.91
C LEU A 58 -1.28 -3.14 9.30
N GLY A 59 -1.38 -2.07 10.08
CA GLY A 59 -1.90 -0.77 9.67
C GLY A 59 -1.57 0.32 10.68
N ILE A 60 -1.91 1.57 10.35
CA ILE A 60 -1.78 2.73 11.23
C ILE A 60 -3.02 2.88 12.13
N PRO A 61 -2.94 3.69 13.21
CA PRO A 61 -4.12 4.06 13.98
C PRO A 61 -5.20 4.72 13.12
N LEU A 62 -6.47 4.45 13.40
CA LEU A 62 -7.60 4.92 12.58
C LEU A 62 -7.66 6.45 12.47
N ASP A 63 -7.48 7.16 13.58
CA ASP A 63 -7.44 8.62 13.58
C ASP A 63 -6.35 9.17 12.64
N GLN A 64 -5.20 8.50 12.58
CA GLN A 64 -4.14 8.81 11.63
C GLN A 64 -4.52 8.48 10.18
N GLU A 65 -5.15 7.33 9.93
CA GLU A 65 -5.66 6.96 8.59
C GLU A 65 -6.68 7.99 8.07
N ILE A 66 -7.60 8.44 8.94
CA ILE A 66 -8.59 9.46 8.63
C ILE A 66 -7.89 10.77 8.26
N ALA A 67 -6.95 11.21 9.09
CA ALA A 67 -6.21 12.46 8.86
C ALA A 67 -5.44 12.40 7.53
N ASN A 68 -4.80 11.28 7.22
CA ASN A 68 -4.06 11.09 5.97
C ASN A 68 -4.98 11.02 4.75
N THR A 69 -6.15 10.38 4.89
CA THR A 69 -7.18 10.35 3.84
C THR A 69 -7.70 11.75 3.53
N VAL A 70 -7.94 12.58 4.56
CA VAL A 70 -8.33 13.99 4.39
C VAL A 70 -7.24 14.80 3.68
N ALA A 71 -5.98 14.62 4.07
CA ALA A 71 -4.85 15.28 3.41
C ALA A 71 -4.71 14.84 1.94
N ALA A 72 -4.88 13.56 1.64
CA ALA A 72 -4.85 13.04 0.28
C ALA A 72 -6.03 13.53 -0.58
N ALA A 73 -7.21 13.71 0.01
CA ALA A 73 -8.35 14.33 -0.65
C ALA A 73 -8.08 15.81 -0.97
N ALA A 74 -7.43 16.55 -0.07
CA ALA A 74 -7.01 17.93 -0.31
C ALA A 74 -5.96 18.03 -1.43
N ALA A 75 -5.15 16.99 -1.65
CA ALA A 75 -4.25 16.86 -2.78
C ALA A 75 -4.94 16.49 -4.11
N GLY A 76 -6.25 16.24 -4.09
CA GLY A 76 -7.05 15.85 -5.26
C GLY A 76 -6.85 14.40 -5.72
N VAL A 77 -6.29 13.54 -4.86
CA VAL A 77 -5.96 12.14 -5.20
C VAL A 77 -6.77 11.15 -4.37
N GLY A 78 -6.91 11.38 -3.07
CA GLY A 78 -7.69 10.55 -2.14
C GLY A 78 -9.20 10.81 -2.23
N PRO A 79 -10.05 9.86 -1.77
CA PRO A 79 -11.49 10.09 -1.64
C PRO A 79 -11.79 11.04 -0.49
N ARG A 80 -12.86 11.84 -0.60
CA ARG A 80 -13.32 12.65 0.54
C ARG A 80 -13.82 11.76 1.68
N VAL A 81 -13.47 12.11 2.92
CA VAL A 81 -14.11 11.54 4.11
C VAL A 81 -15.45 12.22 4.32
N VAL A 82 -16.53 11.46 4.18
CA VAL A 82 -17.89 11.98 4.26
C VAL A 82 -18.41 11.91 5.69
N HIS A 83 -18.16 10.80 6.39
CA HIS A 83 -18.57 10.64 7.78
C HIS A 83 -17.67 9.65 8.52
N VAL A 84 -17.44 9.91 9.81
CA VAL A 84 -16.67 9.03 10.70
C VAL A 84 -17.62 8.46 11.73
N LEU A 85 -17.61 7.14 11.88
CA LEU A 85 -18.46 6.39 12.81
C LEU A 85 -17.58 5.57 13.76
N PRO A 86 -18.07 5.21 14.96
CA PRO A 86 -17.36 4.24 15.79
C PRO A 86 -17.13 2.93 15.02
N GLY A 87 -15.86 2.59 14.76
CA GLY A 87 -15.47 1.37 14.05
C GLY A 87 -15.70 1.36 12.54
N ALA A 88 -16.10 2.49 11.93
CA ALA A 88 -16.35 2.55 10.49
C ALA A 88 -16.16 3.95 9.88
N LEU A 89 -16.05 3.98 8.57
CA LEU A 89 -15.91 5.21 7.81
C LEU A 89 -16.79 5.21 6.56
N VAL A 90 -17.37 6.38 6.25
CA VAL A 90 -18.07 6.63 4.99
C VAL A 90 -17.19 7.54 4.14
N LEU A 91 -16.80 7.04 2.97
CA LEU A 91 -16.01 7.73 1.96
C LEU A 91 -16.86 8.11 0.75
N GLU A 92 -16.39 9.12 0.02
CA GLU A 92 -16.77 9.35 -1.36
C GLU A 92 -16.65 8.07 -2.19
N TYR A 93 -17.69 7.76 -2.98
CA TYR A 93 -17.56 6.78 -4.05
C TYR A 93 -16.84 7.42 -5.23
N VAL A 94 -15.67 6.88 -5.59
CA VAL A 94 -14.91 7.34 -6.75
C VAL A 94 -15.45 6.65 -7.99
N GLU A 95 -16.12 7.41 -8.86
CA GLU A 95 -16.57 6.92 -10.16
C GLU A 95 -15.38 6.61 -11.06
N GLY A 96 -15.25 5.35 -11.47
CA GLY A 96 -14.15 4.90 -12.29
C GLY A 96 -14.02 3.38 -12.38
N VAL A 97 -12.87 2.94 -12.90
CA VAL A 97 -12.53 1.53 -13.04
C VAL A 97 -11.30 1.22 -12.18
N THR A 98 -11.46 0.31 -11.23
CA THR A 98 -10.34 -0.25 -10.46
C THR A 98 -9.36 -0.92 -11.40
N LEU A 99 -8.07 -0.60 -11.26
CA LEU A 99 -7.03 -1.12 -12.14
C LEU A 99 -6.59 -2.51 -11.72
N ASP A 100 -6.30 -3.35 -12.71
CA ASP A 100 -5.55 -4.58 -12.57
C ASP A 100 -4.10 -4.38 -13.06
N VAL A 101 -3.29 -5.44 -12.98
CA VAL A 101 -1.86 -5.40 -13.36
C VAL A 101 -1.65 -4.91 -14.81
N PRO A 102 -2.30 -5.47 -15.85
CA PRO A 102 -2.20 -4.94 -17.21
C PRO A 102 -2.61 -3.47 -17.33
N ALA A 103 -3.67 -3.06 -16.62
CA ALA A 103 -4.21 -1.72 -16.69
C ALA A 103 -3.30 -0.67 -16.02
N VAL A 104 -2.57 -1.04 -14.96
CA VAL A 104 -1.52 -0.22 -14.34
C VAL A 104 -0.31 -0.09 -15.27
N ALA A 105 0.15 -1.19 -15.87
CA ALA A 105 1.24 -1.19 -16.84
C ALA A 105 0.97 -0.30 -18.07
N ALA A 106 -0.28 -0.26 -18.52
CA ALA A 106 -0.71 0.60 -19.63
C ALA A 106 -0.79 2.10 -19.27
N ARG A 107 -0.85 2.44 -17.97
CA ARG A 107 -1.11 3.81 -17.46
C ARG A 107 0.01 4.34 -16.56
N ILE A 108 1.25 3.89 -16.76
CA ILE A 108 2.40 4.25 -15.94
C ILE A 108 2.51 5.78 -15.71
N GLU A 109 2.31 6.58 -16.75
CA GLU A 109 2.39 8.04 -16.65
C GLU A 109 1.28 8.66 -15.79
N GLU A 110 0.04 8.12 -15.88
CA GLU A 110 -1.08 8.60 -15.08
C GLU A 110 -0.91 8.22 -13.60
N VAL A 111 -0.41 7.01 -13.33
CA VAL A 111 -0.08 6.54 -11.98
C VAL A 111 1.05 7.39 -11.38
N ALA A 112 2.13 7.65 -12.14
CA ALA A 112 3.20 8.54 -11.71
C ALA A 112 2.69 9.96 -11.44
N ALA A 113 1.75 10.47 -12.24
CA ALA A 113 1.13 11.77 -12.03
C ALA A 113 0.28 11.81 -10.75
N ALA A 114 -0.46 10.75 -10.44
CA ALA A 114 -1.19 10.62 -9.18
C ALA A 114 -0.25 10.61 -7.97
N CYS A 115 0.86 9.87 -8.04
CA CYS A 115 1.90 9.88 -7.00
C CYS A 115 2.48 11.29 -6.81
N ARG A 116 2.84 12.00 -7.90
CA ARG A 116 3.33 13.39 -7.79
C ARG A 116 2.34 14.32 -7.11
N ARG A 117 1.04 14.21 -7.45
CA ARG A 117 0.00 15.02 -6.82
C ARG A 117 -0.10 14.73 -5.33
N LEU A 118 -0.08 13.45 -4.93
CA LEU A 118 -0.10 13.04 -3.53
C LEU A 118 1.14 13.59 -2.79
N HIS A 119 2.33 13.33 -3.34
CA HIS A 119 3.63 13.70 -2.76
C HIS A 119 3.83 15.22 -2.63
N ALA A 120 3.19 16.02 -3.49
CA ALA A 120 3.18 17.48 -3.42
C ALA A 120 2.10 18.05 -2.47
N GLY A 121 1.23 17.17 -1.95
CA GLY A 121 0.15 17.53 -1.04
C GLY A 121 0.61 17.83 0.39
N PRO A 122 -0.35 18.02 1.31
CA PRO A 122 -0.05 18.21 2.73
C PRO A 122 0.71 17.00 3.29
N ARG A 123 1.70 17.27 4.16
CA ARG A 123 2.40 16.20 4.88
C ARG A 123 1.43 15.40 5.75
N PHE A 124 1.71 14.11 5.90
CA PHE A 124 1.01 13.25 6.83
C PHE A 124 1.52 13.42 8.26
N GLY A 125 0.68 13.05 9.24
CA GLY A 125 0.99 13.20 10.67
C GLY A 125 1.98 12.17 11.21
N ASN A 126 2.31 11.15 10.41
CA ASN A 126 3.21 10.06 10.75
C ASN A 126 4.25 9.82 9.66
N ASP A 127 5.34 9.15 10.03
CA ASP A 127 6.38 8.68 9.10
C ASP A 127 6.31 7.17 8.93
N PHE A 128 6.64 6.69 7.73
CA PHE A 128 6.76 5.28 7.41
C PHE A 128 8.21 4.91 7.09
N SER A 129 8.58 3.65 7.37
CA SER A 129 9.88 3.11 6.98
C SER A 129 9.75 1.62 6.73
N ILE A 130 9.98 1.20 5.49
CA ILE A 130 9.89 -0.22 5.12
C ILE A 130 10.86 -1.09 5.92
N PHE A 131 12.04 -0.56 6.29
CA PHE A 131 13.03 -1.28 7.07
C PHE A 131 12.60 -1.48 8.53
N ARG A 132 11.94 -0.48 9.13
CA ARG A 132 11.33 -0.63 10.44
C ARG A 132 10.18 -1.62 10.39
N THR A 133 9.30 -1.51 9.38
CA THR A 133 8.20 -2.45 9.16
C THR A 133 8.68 -3.90 8.99
N LEU A 134 9.75 -4.13 8.23
CA LEU A 134 10.39 -5.44 8.10
C LEU A 134 10.84 -5.99 9.47
N ARG A 135 11.54 -5.18 10.27
CA ARG A 135 11.98 -5.56 11.63
C ARG A 135 10.79 -5.85 12.54
N ASP A 136 9.73 -5.05 12.47
CA ASP A 136 8.52 -5.20 13.28
C ASP A 136 7.78 -6.50 12.93
N TYR A 137 7.60 -6.81 11.65
CA TYR A 137 7.00 -8.08 11.22
C TYR A 137 7.86 -9.29 11.58
N LEU A 138 9.18 -9.19 11.43
CA LEU A 138 10.09 -10.26 11.86
C LEU A 138 9.99 -10.51 13.38
N ALA A 139 9.93 -9.44 14.18
CA ALA A 139 9.74 -9.54 15.62
C ALA A 139 8.40 -10.19 15.98
N ARG A 140 7.32 -9.85 15.26
CA ARG A 140 6.00 -10.49 15.44
C ARG A 140 6.02 -11.96 15.07
N CYS A 141 6.63 -12.34 13.95
CA CYS A 141 6.78 -13.74 13.58
C CYS A 141 7.48 -14.54 14.69
N ARG A 142 8.57 -13.99 15.25
CA ARG A 142 9.30 -14.63 16.36
C ARG A 142 8.48 -14.69 17.65
N ALA A 143 7.79 -13.61 18.01
CA ALA A 143 7.00 -13.54 19.24
C ALA A 143 5.80 -14.50 19.25
N HIS A 144 5.31 -14.89 18.07
CA HIS A 144 4.14 -15.75 17.89
C HIS A 144 4.47 -17.10 17.23
N ASP A 145 5.75 -17.48 17.18
CA ASP A 145 6.23 -18.74 16.58
C ASP A 145 5.71 -18.98 15.15
N LEU A 146 5.58 -17.91 14.35
CA LEU A 146 5.15 -17.99 12.96
C LEU A 146 6.33 -18.41 12.07
N ALA A 147 6.11 -19.44 11.25
CA ALA A 147 7.13 -19.97 10.37
C ALA A 147 7.51 -18.95 9.27
N LEU A 148 8.80 -18.61 9.19
CA LEU A 148 9.35 -17.84 8.09
C LEU A 148 9.52 -18.74 6.85
N PRO A 149 9.47 -18.17 5.63
CA PRO A 149 9.87 -18.90 4.43
C PRO A 149 11.31 -19.43 4.57
N ALA A 150 11.56 -20.62 4.03
CA ALA A 150 12.89 -21.21 4.04
C ALA A 150 13.91 -20.29 3.37
N GLY A 151 15.02 -20.00 4.05
CA GLY A 151 16.06 -19.09 3.57
C GLY A 151 15.77 -17.60 3.77
N PHE A 152 14.66 -17.21 4.42
CA PHE A 152 14.35 -15.80 4.68
C PHE A 152 15.42 -15.12 5.55
N GLU A 153 15.93 -15.80 6.56
CA GLU A 153 16.98 -15.24 7.42
C GLU A 153 18.32 -15.06 6.69
N ASP A 154 18.60 -15.90 5.69
CA ASP A 154 19.84 -15.85 4.91
C ASP A 154 19.97 -14.57 4.07
N VAL A 155 18.84 -13.95 3.70
CA VAL A 155 18.82 -12.71 2.91
C VAL A 155 18.76 -11.43 3.75
N LEU A 156 18.54 -11.53 5.07
CA LEU A 156 18.49 -10.35 5.96
C LEU A 156 19.76 -9.49 5.92
N PRO A 157 20.99 -10.04 5.86
CA PRO A 157 22.19 -9.22 5.73
C PRO A 157 22.18 -8.33 4.48
N LEU A 158 21.62 -8.81 3.37
CA LEU A 158 21.49 -8.02 2.14
C LEU A 158 20.44 -6.92 2.28
N ALA A 159 19.33 -7.18 2.96
CA ALA A 159 18.33 -6.15 3.29
C ALA A 159 18.93 -5.01 4.13
N TYR A 160 19.79 -5.34 5.11
CA TYR A 160 20.52 -4.33 5.89
C TYR A 160 21.57 -3.58 5.06
N GLU A 161 22.21 -4.24 4.09
CA GLU A 161 23.10 -3.57 3.15
C GLU A 161 22.35 -2.55 2.28
N ILE A 162 21.14 -2.89 1.83
CA ILE A 162 20.26 -1.96 1.11
C ILE A 162 19.93 -0.75 1.98
N GLU A 163 19.49 -0.96 3.23
CA GLU A 163 19.19 0.13 4.18
C GLU A 163 20.38 1.07 4.34
N ALA A 164 21.57 0.50 4.61
CA ALA A 164 22.79 1.26 4.78
C ALA A 164 23.18 2.03 3.51
N ALA A 165 22.97 1.45 2.31
CA ALA A 165 23.25 2.10 1.05
C ALA A 165 22.32 3.30 0.79
N LEU A 166 21.02 3.14 1.03
CA LEU A 166 20.03 4.21 0.86
C LEU A 166 20.21 5.35 1.87
N ALA A 167 20.60 5.01 3.11
CA ALA A 167 20.82 5.99 4.18
C ALA A 167 22.00 6.94 3.93
N ARG A 168 22.94 6.61 3.04
CA ARG A 168 24.08 7.49 2.71
C ARG A 168 23.64 8.80 2.06
N ARG A 169 22.52 8.79 1.35
CA ARG A 169 21.98 9.95 0.61
C ARG A 169 20.46 9.95 0.74
N PRO A 170 19.91 10.32 1.90
CA PRO A 170 18.46 10.33 2.09
C PRO A 170 17.82 11.33 1.14
N LEU A 171 16.66 10.97 0.58
CA LEU A 171 15.78 11.93 -0.07
C LEU A 171 14.88 12.58 1.00
N PRO A 172 14.40 13.81 0.77
CA PRO A 172 13.32 14.37 1.57
C PRO A 172 12.12 13.42 1.54
N SER A 173 11.56 13.11 2.72
CA SER A 173 10.33 12.33 2.77
C SER A 173 9.14 13.14 2.30
N VAL A 174 8.18 12.48 1.65
CA VAL A 174 6.93 13.05 1.13
C VAL A 174 5.76 12.19 1.59
N PRO A 175 4.52 12.72 1.67
CA PRO A 175 3.35 11.91 2.00
C PRO A 175 3.18 10.79 0.96
N CYS A 176 3.40 9.53 1.38
CA CYS A 176 3.28 8.36 0.53
C CYS A 176 2.13 7.47 0.99
N HIS A 177 1.54 6.76 0.04
CA HIS A 177 0.52 5.75 0.30
C HIS A 177 1.12 4.48 0.93
N ASN A 178 2.30 4.06 0.45
CA ASN A 178 3.11 2.91 0.89
C ASN A 178 2.50 1.52 0.66
N ASP A 179 1.34 1.42 0.00
CA ASP A 179 0.63 0.14 -0.28
C ASP A 179 -0.16 0.25 -1.60
N LEU A 180 0.52 0.61 -2.69
CA LEU A 180 -0.12 0.84 -4.00
C LEU A 180 -0.24 -0.45 -4.80
N ILE A 181 -0.94 -1.43 -4.21
CA ILE A 181 -1.51 -2.53 -4.97
C ILE A 181 -2.42 -2.01 -6.08
N CYS A 182 -2.50 -2.73 -7.20
CA CYS A 182 -3.30 -2.30 -8.36
C CYS A 182 -4.75 -1.99 -7.99
N GLY A 183 -5.33 -2.76 -7.06
CA GLY A 183 -6.69 -2.60 -6.56
C GLY A 183 -6.98 -1.28 -5.84
N ASN A 184 -5.94 -0.55 -5.42
CA ASN A 184 -6.07 0.76 -4.77
C ASN A 184 -6.05 1.93 -5.77
N LEU A 185 -5.85 1.64 -7.06
CA LEU A 185 -5.82 2.63 -8.14
C LEU A 185 -7.13 2.59 -8.91
N ILE A 186 -7.78 3.75 -9.04
CA ILE A 186 -9.04 3.89 -9.78
C ILE A 186 -8.79 4.86 -10.94
N ALA A 187 -8.90 4.36 -12.18
CA ALA A 187 -8.90 5.22 -13.35
C ALA A 187 -10.25 5.91 -13.49
N THR A 188 -10.21 7.23 -13.62
CA THR A 188 -11.36 8.13 -13.77
C THR A 188 -11.23 8.90 -15.08
N GLY A 189 -12.22 9.75 -15.39
CA GLY A 189 -12.12 10.67 -16.54
C GLY A 189 -10.97 11.68 -16.42
N ASP A 190 -10.51 11.97 -15.21
CA ASP A 190 -9.51 12.99 -14.89
C ASP A 190 -8.14 12.39 -14.50
N GLY A 191 -7.93 11.10 -14.81
CA GLY A 191 -6.73 10.34 -14.48
C GLY A 191 -6.93 9.40 -13.28
N VAL A 192 -5.87 9.10 -12.54
CA VAL A 192 -5.90 8.10 -11.45
C VAL A 192 -6.15 8.73 -10.08
N ARG A 193 -7.11 8.16 -9.34
CA ARG A 193 -7.37 8.38 -7.91
C ARG A 193 -6.86 7.20 -7.09
N ILE A 194 -6.52 7.44 -5.83
CA ILE A 194 -5.93 6.44 -4.92
C ILE A 194 -6.83 6.29 -3.69
N VAL A 195 -7.14 5.05 -3.30
CA VAL A 195 -7.95 4.71 -2.12
C VAL A 195 -7.16 3.83 -1.15
N ASP A 196 -7.67 3.65 0.08
CA ASP A 196 -7.11 2.77 1.12
C ASP A 196 -5.78 3.23 1.77
N TYR A 197 -5.83 4.31 2.56
CA TYR A 197 -4.65 4.91 3.19
C TYR A 197 -4.20 4.21 4.50
N GLN A 198 -4.51 2.94 4.71
CA GLN A 198 -4.26 2.21 5.97
C GLN A 198 -2.76 2.05 6.34
N LEU A 199 -1.86 2.18 5.36
CA LEU A 199 -0.39 2.11 5.53
C LEU A 199 0.31 3.43 5.19
N SER A 200 -0.47 4.50 5.00
CA SER A 200 0.04 5.81 4.60
C SER A 200 0.94 6.44 5.66
N GLY A 201 1.93 7.20 5.21
CA GLY A 201 2.89 7.91 6.05
C GLY A 201 3.98 8.57 5.21
N ASN A 202 4.67 9.58 5.76
CA ASN A 202 5.74 10.24 5.01
C ASN A 202 6.91 9.26 4.82
N ASN A 203 7.37 9.08 3.58
CA ASN A 203 8.39 8.10 3.24
C ASN A 203 9.28 8.57 2.07
N ASP A 204 10.28 7.75 1.72
CA ASP A 204 11.07 7.88 0.50
C ASP A 204 10.15 7.73 -0.74
N PRO A 205 10.07 8.72 -1.65
CA PRO A 205 9.22 8.61 -2.85
C PRO A 205 9.62 7.45 -3.76
N CYS A 206 10.88 6.99 -3.71
CA CYS A 206 11.31 5.82 -4.47
C CYS A 206 10.80 4.51 -3.86
N PHE A 207 10.38 4.50 -2.59
CA PHE A 207 9.67 3.37 -2.03
C PHE A 207 8.29 3.21 -2.68
N GLU A 208 7.50 4.29 -2.74
CA GLU A 208 6.19 4.30 -3.41
C GLU A 208 6.27 3.73 -4.84
N LEU A 209 7.27 4.17 -5.64
CA LEU A 209 7.46 3.66 -7.00
C LEU A 209 7.95 2.20 -7.04
N GLY A 210 8.80 1.81 -6.09
CA GLY A 210 9.30 0.44 -5.97
C GLY A 210 8.19 -0.53 -5.58
N ASP A 211 7.28 -0.09 -4.72
CA ASP A 211 6.09 -0.82 -4.29
C ASP A 211 5.14 -1.06 -5.46
N ILE A 212 4.77 -0.01 -6.22
CA ILE A 212 3.95 -0.14 -7.45
C ILE A 212 4.57 -1.17 -8.40
N ALA A 213 5.89 -1.09 -8.62
CA ALA A 213 6.58 -2.01 -9.50
C ALA A 213 6.58 -3.46 -9.00
N ALA A 214 6.65 -3.68 -7.68
CA ALA A 214 6.54 -5.00 -7.07
C ALA A 214 5.11 -5.56 -7.24
N GLU A 215 4.10 -4.75 -6.92
CA GLU A 215 2.69 -5.18 -6.96
C GLU A 215 2.14 -5.35 -8.38
N ALA A 216 2.63 -4.58 -9.34
CA ALA A 216 2.26 -4.70 -10.75
C ALA A 216 3.18 -5.63 -11.54
N GLY A 217 4.17 -6.27 -10.91
CA GLY A 217 5.08 -7.21 -11.58
C GLY A 217 5.84 -6.59 -12.75
N PHE A 218 6.31 -5.35 -12.59
CA PHE A 218 6.95 -4.60 -13.67
C PHE A 218 8.31 -5.19 -14.07
N ASP A 219 8.56 -5.23 -15.39
CA ASP A 219 9.88 -5.52 -15.93
C ASP A 219 10.85 -4.32 -15.74
N PRO A 220 12.17 -4.52 -15.93
CA PRO A 220 13.14 -3.44 -15.75
C PRO A 220 12.89 -2.19 -16.61
N GLY A 221 12.34 -2.35 -17.82
CA GLY A 221 12.00 -1.24 -18.71
C GLY A 221 10.79 -0.44 -18.21
N GLN A 222 9.79 -1.13 -17.65
CA GLN A 222 8.64 -0.50 -17.00
C GLN A 222 9.05 0.25 -15.72
N VAL A 223 9.99 -0.28 -14.92
CA VAL A 223 10.54 0.43 -13.75
C VAL A 223 11.26 1.72 -14.18
N VAL A 224 12.06 1.67 -15.24
CA VAL A 224 12.70 2.86 -15.81
C VAL A 224 11.65 3.86 -16.28
N ARG A 225 10.61 3.40 -17.01
CA ARG A 225 9.53 4.25 -17.49
C ARG A 225 8.77 4.94 -16.34
N LEU A 226 8.44 4.20 -15.29
CA LEU A 226 7.79 4.75 -14.08
C LEU A 226 8.66 5.79 -13.39
N THR A 227 9.96 5.50 -13.26
CA THR A 227 10.93 6.42 -12.64
C THR A 227 11.04 7.72 -13.44
N ARG A 228 11.22 7.64 -14.76
CA ARG A 228 11.24 8.82 -15.65
C ARG A 228 9.94 9.59 -15.61
N ALA A 229 8.81 8.88 -15.63
CA ALA A 229 7.50 9.52 -15.58
C ALA A 229 7.32 10.33 -14.30
N TYR A 230 7.89 9.89 -13.17
CA TYR A 230 7.82 10.59 -11.88
C TYR A 230 8.89 11.69 -11.71
N PHE A 231 10.18 11.37 -11.89
CA PHE A 231 11.30 12.28 -11.61
C PHE A 231 11.72 13.14 -12.81
N GLY A 232 11.42 12.69 -14.03
CA GLY A 232 11.99 13.26 -15.26
C GLY A 232 13.40 12.76 -15.59
N ASP A 233 13.93 11.79 -14.81
CA ASP A 233 15.28 11.24 -14.97
C ASP A 233 15.33 9.72 -14.67
N ASP A 234 16.49 9.11 -14.94
CA ASP A 234 16.81 7.71 -14.61
C ASP A 234 17.67 7.55 -13.35
N GLU A 235 18.08 8.66 -12.76
CA GLU A 235 19.08 8.66 -11.69
C GLU A 235 18.59 7.86 -10.47
N HIS A 236 17.27 7.88 -10.27
CA HIS A 236 16.62 7.21 -9.14
C HIS A 236 16.29 5.74 -9.41
N VAL A 237 16.51 5.21 -10.63
CA VAL A 237 16.19 3.81 -10.98
C VAL A 237 16.83 2.81 -10.02
N PRO A 238 18.13 2.94 -9.64
CA PRO A 238 18.73 2.06 -8.64
C PRO A 238 17.98 2.08 -7.30
N ARG A 239 17.58 3.26 -6.82
CA ARG A 239 16.86 3.42 -5.56
C ARG A 239 15.46 2.81 -5.61
N VAL A 240 14.75 2.98 -6.72
CA VAL A 240 13.42 2.37 -6.96
C VAL A 240 13.53 0.85 -6.97
N ARG A 241 14.49 0.29 -7.71
CA ARG A 241 14.72 -1.17 -7.76
C ARG A 241 15.12 -1.76 -6.40
N LEU A 242 15.93 -1.06 -5.61
CA LEU A 242 16.27 -1.50 -4.26
C LEU A 242 15.06 -1.49 -3.32
N ASN A 243 14.20 -0.47 -3.41
CA ASN A 243 12.96 -0.44 -2.63
C ASN A 243 11.93 -1.48 -3.09
N LEU A 244 11.88 -1.83 -4.38
CA LEU A 244 11.06 -2.94 -4.89
C LEU A 244 11.44 -4.26 -4.20
N ILE A 245 12.75 -4.54 -4.06
CA ILE A 245 13.23 -5.72 -3.33
C ILE A 245 12.76 -5.66 -1.86
N MET A 246 12.89 -4.49 -1.22
CA MET A 246 12.47 -4.32 0.17
C MET A 246 10.96 -4.44 0.37
N ALA A 247 10.15 -3.99 -0.58
CA ALA A 247 8.71 -4.17 -0.59
C ALA A 247 8.38 -5.68 -0.60
N ASN A 248 8.92 -6.44 -1.56
CA ASN A 248 8.69 -7.88 -1.64
C ASN A 248 9.11 -8.64 -0.36
N LEU A 249 10.28 -8.34 0.22
CA LEU A 249 10.71 -8.95 1.48
C LEU A 249 9.75 -8.65 2.64
N THR A 250 9.28 -7.41 2.73
CA THR A 250 8.44 -6.97 3.84
C THR A 250 7.01 -7.51 3.70
N TRP A 251 6.44 -7.48 2.50
CA TRP A 251 5.11 -8.00 2.22
C TRP A 251 5.03 -9.52 2.31
N THR A 252 6.12 -10.24 2.04
CA THR A 252 6.22 -11.65 2.43
C THR A 252 5.90 -11.85 3.91
N LEU A 253 6.50 -11.05 4.81
CA LEU A 253 6.21 -11.18 6.24
C LEU A 253 4.83 -10.64 6.61
N TRP A 254 4.32 -9.63 5.91
CA TRP A 254 2.95 -9.16 6.09
C TRP A 254 1.95 -10.31 5.89
N PHE A 255 2.08 -11.11 4.83
CA PHE A 255 1.22 -12.26 4.59
C PHE A 255 1.37 -13.34 5.66
N VAL A 256 2.60 -13.62 6.14
CA VAL A 256 2.85 -14.56 7.24
C VAL A 256 2.17 -14.10 8.53
N VAL A 257 2.31 -12.82 8.89
CA VAL A 257 1.69 -12.23 10.08
C VAL A 257 0.17 -12.21 9.96
N HIS A 258 -0.37 -11.81 8.81
CA HIS A 258 -1.81 -11.81 8.55
C HIS A 258 -2.39 -13.22 8.68
N GLN A 259 -1.81 -14.19 7.97
CA GLN A 259 -2.23 -15.58 8.03
C GLN A 259 -2.03 -16.20 9.42
N GLY A 260 -1.07 -15.73 10.22
CA GLY A 260 -0.83 -16.22 11.57
C GLY A 260 -1.83 -15.68 12.59
N LEU A 261 -2.06 -14.36 12.56
CA LEU A 261 -2.71 -13.62 13.64
C LEU A 261 -4.14 -13.18 13.32
N VAL A 262 -4.50 -13.05 12.04
CA VAL A 262 -5.82 -12.55 11.58
C VAL A 262 -6.68 -13.70 11.02
N ARG A 263 -6.33 -14.97 11.31
CA ARG A 263 -6.95 -16.20 10.73
C ARG A 263 -8.47 -16.21 10.62
N SER A 264 -9.18 -15.67 11.61
CA SER A 264 -10.65 -15.61 11.61
C SER A 264 -11.26 -14.48 10.77
N GLY A 265 -10.43 -13.62 10.17
CA GLY A 265 -10.77 -12.59 9.19
C GLY A 265 -10.12 -12.82 7.81
N ALA A 266 -9.43 -13.95 7.62
CA ALA A 266 -8.83 -14.30 6.34
C ALA A 266 -9.89 -14.40 5.23
N MET A 267 -9.57 -13.86 4.05
CA MET A 267 -10.48 -13.89 2.91
C MET A 267 -10.65 -15.35 2.43
N PRO A 268 -11.89 -15.89 2.38
CA PRO A 268 -12.11 -17.25 1.92
C PRO A 268 -11.56 -17.49 0.51
N GLY A 269 -10.78 -18.56 0.35
CA GLY A 269 -10.18 -18.95 -0.94
C GLY A 269 -8.92 -18.17 -1.32
N PHE A 270 -8.47 -17.21 -0.51
CA PHE A 270 -7.19 -16.52 -0.74
C PHE A 270 -6.04 -17.30 -0.10
N ASP A 271 -4.99 -17.57 -0.89
CA ASP A 271 -3.82 -18.33 -0.45
C ASP A 271 -2.68 -17.39 -0.02
N TYR A 272 -2.75 -16.95 1.24
CA TYR A 272 -1.72 -16.09 1.85
C TYR A 272 -0.32 -16.72 1.81
N SER A 273 -0.21 -18.05 1.89
CA SER A 273 1.09 -18.74 1.85
C SER A 273 1.69 -18.71 0.44
N ALA A 274 0.87 -18.91 -0.59
CA ALA A 274 1.31 -18.80 -1.98
C ALA A 274 1.76 -17.38 -2.33
N GLU A 275 1.04 -16.35 -1.86
CA GLU A 275 1.42 -14.95 -2.04
C GLU A 275 2.75 -14.63 -1.33
N ALA A 276 2.91 -15.05 -0.08
CA ALA A 276 4.15 -14.88 0.67
C ALA A 276 5.34 -15.52 -0.06
N ALA A 277 5.15 -16.74 -0.58
CA ALA A 277 6.15 -17.47 -1.33
C ALA A 277 6.49 -16.81 -2.66
N GLY A 278 5.49 -16.29 -3.38
CA GLY A 278 5.67 -15.58 -4.65
C GLY A 278 6.53 -14.32 -4.50
N LYS A 279 6.19 -13.48 -3.51
CA LYS A 279 6.97 -12.27 -3.20
C LYS A 279 8.38 -12.59 -2.74
N PHE A 280 8.54 -13.62 -1.90
CA PHE A 280 9.86 -14.02 -1.42
C PHE A 280 10.73 -14.54 -2.57
N ALA A 281 10.17 -15.38 -3.44
CA ALA A 281 10.88 -15.90 -4.60
C ALA A 281 11.32 -14.78 -5.56
N GLN A 282 10.50 -13.72 -5.72
CA GLN A 282 10.89 -12.55 -6.51
C GLN A 282 12.05 -11.78 -5.85
N ALA A 283 11.97 -11.51 -4.54
CA ALA A 283 13.06 -10.84 -3.83
C ALA A 283 14.38 -11.62 -3.91
N VAL A 284 14.35 -12.95 -3.75
CA VAL A 284 15.54 -13.81 -3.88
C VAL A 284 16.12 -13.75 -5.30
N ARG A 285 15.27 -13.76 -6.34
CA ARG A 285 15.74 -13.59 -7.73
C ARG A 285 16.45 -12.26 -7.92
N ASP A 286 15.86 -11.17 -7.45
CA ASP A 286 16.42 -9.83 -7.62
C ASP A 286 17.71 -9.61 -6.81
N LEU A 287 17.80 -10.19 -5.61
CA LEU A 287 19.03 -10.19 -4.79
C LEU A 287 20.15 -11.03 -5.41
N GLY A 288 19.79 -12.15 -6.08
CA GLY A 288 20.72 -13.01 -6.79
C GLY A 288 21.12 -12.50 -8.19
N ASP A 289 20.48 -11.44 -8.68
CA ASP A 289 20.76 -10.91 -10.02
C ASP A 289 22.16 -10.25 -10.08
N PRO A 290 22.98 -10.51 -11.12
CA PRO A 290 24.31 -9.92 -11.26
C PRO A 290 24.33 -8.37 -11.31
N SER A 291 23.18 -7.72 -11.48
CA SER A 291 23.04 -6.26 -11.41
C SER A 291 22.88 -5.72 -9.98
N PHE A 292 22.60 -6.55 -8.97
CA PHE A 292 22.36 -6.10 -7.59
C PHE A 292 23.48 -5.20 -7.05
N GLY A 293 24.75 -5.61 -7.19
CA GLY A 293 25.89 -4.79 -6.79
C GLY A 293 25.94 -3.42 -7.51
N ARG A 294 25.54 -3.36 -8.78
CA ARG A 294 25.46 -2.09 -9.53
C ARG A 294 24.34 -1.19 -9.02
N LEU A 295 23.25 -1.75 -8.48
CA LEU A 295 22.19 -0.96 -7.84
C LEU A 295 22.70 -0.29 -6.56
N LEU A 296 23.41 -1.04 -5.72
CA LEU A 296 24.06 -0.52 -4.52
C LEU A 296 25.07 0.58 -4.85
N ASP A 297 25.91 0.38 -5.87
CA ASP A 297 26.84 1.41 -6.34
C ASP A 297 26.13 2.65 -6.86
N GLY A 298 25.00 2.46 -7.58
CA GLY A 298 24.19 3.55 -8.12
C GLY A 298 23.70 4.53 -7.05
N VAL A 299 23.27 4.01 -5.90
CA VAL A 299 22.80 4.86 -4.77
C VAL A 299 23.95 5.40 -3.90
N ARG A 300 25.14 4.78 -3.96
CA ARG A 300 26.34 5.18 -3.21
C ARG A 300 27.13 6.30 -3.90
N LYS A 301 27.11 6.37 -5.24
CA LYS A 301 27.90 7.34 -6.02
C LYS A 301 27.42 8.79 -5.79
N PRO A 302 28.34 9.79 -5.82
CA PRO A 302 27.97 11.20 -5.83
C PRO A 302 27.18 11.57 -7.09
N ARG A 303 26.29 12.57 -6.98
CA ARG A 303 25.58 13.14 -8.14
C ARG A 303 26.61 13.85 -9.01
N THR A 304 26.76 13.45 -10.27
CA THR A 304 27.40 14.31 -11.27
C THR A 304 26.42 15.45 -11.53
N GLY A 305 26.77 16.65 -11.07
CA GLY A 305 25.95 17.85 -11.23
C GLY A 305 25.82 18.31 -12.67
#